data_AF-A0A397J329-F1
#
_entry.id   AF-A0A397J329-F1
#
_cell.length_a   1.000
_cell.length_b   1.000
_cell.length_c   1.000
_cell.angle_alpha   90.00
_cell.angle_beta   90.00
_cell.angle_gamma   90.00
#
_symmetry.space_group_name_H-M   'P 1'
#
loop_
_entity.id
_entity.type
_entity.pdbx_description
1 polymer ?
#
loop_
_entity_poly.entity_id
_entity_poly.type
_entity_poly.pdbx_seq_one_letter_code
_entity_poly.pdbx_strand_id
1 'polypeptide(L)'
;MLTGDTSAAETVNEVKIDERIRIALDLSDPEITIDLREHNNGRPSKYNTFWKIAAQFLEGKATDAVTTIDERRHNSVVHLVTTISVNDLLHQIEHECPLGMVGAIRIEPGI
;
A
#
# COMPACT_ATOMS: atom_id res chain seq x y z
N MET A 1 -14.22 -28.81 5.19
CA MET A 1 -12.90 -28.30 5.62
C MET A 1 -12.67 -26.98 4.89
N LEU A 2 -12.35 -25.91 5.61
CA LEU A 2 -12.44 -24.52 5.14
C LEU A 2 -11.09 -23.77 5.27
N THR A 3 -10.00 -24.51 5.13
CA THR A 3 -8.63 -24.00 5.02
C THR A 3 -7.92 -24.87 3.99
N GLY A 4 -8.34 -24.72 2.73
CA GLY A 4 -7.53 -25.20 1.60
C GLY A 4 -6.35 -24.26 1.49
N ASP A 5 -5.26 -24.58 2.17
CA ASP A 5 -3.98 -23.93 1.93
C ASP A 5 -3.52 -24.33 0.53
N THR A 6 -3.87 -23.52 -0.47
CA THR A 6 -3.49 -23.74 -1.86
C THR A 6 -2.07 -23.25 -2.16
N SER A 7 -1.27 -22.92 -1.13
CA SER A 7 0.12 -22.50 -1.32
C SER A 7 1.08 -23.68 -1.46
N ALA A 8 0.67 -24.88 -1.06
CA ALA A 8 1.47 -26.09 -1.19
C ALA A 8 1.22 -26.77 -2.55
N ALA A 9 2.30 -27.14 -3.24
CA ALA A 9 2.22 -27.97 -4.43
C ALA A 9 1.53 -29.32 -4.11
N GLU A 10 0.49 -29.63 -4.88
CA GLU A 10 -0.27 -30.88 -4.79
C GLU A 10 0.32 -31.96 -5.71
N THR A 11 1.13 -31.56 -6.71
CA THR A 11 1.74 -32.47 -7.67
C THR A 11 3.27 -32.34 -7.76
N VAL A 12 3.93 -33.42 -8.19
CA VAL A 12 5.39 -33.42 -8.46
C VAL A 12 5.79 -32.38 -9.51
N ASN A 13 4.88 -32.03 -10.42
CA ASN A 13 5.13 -31.01 -11.43
C ASN A 13 5.09 -29.61 -10.83
N GLU A 14 4.13 -29.33 -9.94
CA GLU A 14 4.06 -28.06 -9.21
C GLU A 14 5.30 -27.86 -8.32
N VAL A 15 5.76 -28.90 -7.60
CA VAL A 15 7.00 -28.82 -6.81
C VAL A 15 8.20 -28.39 -7.67
N LYS A 16 8.31 -28.94 -8.89
CA LYS A 16 9.38 -28.57 -9.82
C LYS A 16 9.24 -27.15 -10.36
N ILE A 17 8.02 -26.66 -10.54
CA ILE A 17 7.75 -25.29 -10.97
C ILE A 17 8.11 -24.33 -9.82
N ASP A 18 7.68 -24.62 -8.60
CA ASP A 18 7.99 -23.81 -7.42
C ASP A 18 9.50 -23.71 -7.19
N GLU A 19 10.24 -24.81 -7.34
CA GLU A 19 11.70 -24.81 -7.21
C GLU A 19 12.36 -23.94 -8.29
N ARG A 20 11.88 -23.98 -9.52
CA ARG A 20 12.38 -23.12 -10.62
C ARG A 20 12.09 -21.64 -10.37
N ILE A 21 10.87 -21.32 -9.90
CA ILE A 21 10.48 -19.96 -9.55
C ILE A 21 11.37 -19.44 -8.41
N ARG A 22 11.60 -20.26 -7.38
CA ARG A 22 12.48 -19.91 -6.26
C ARG A 22 13.89 -19.60 -6.74
N ILE A 23 14.46 -20.45 -7.60
CA ILE A 23 15.80 -20.24 -8.17
C ILE A 23 15.85 -18.95 -9.01
N ALA A 24 14.84 -18.69 -9.84
CA ALA A 24 14.77 -17.48 -10.66
C ALA A 24 14.72 -16.20 -9.80
N LEU A 25 13.95 -16.23 -8.70
CA LEU A 25 13.90 -15.15 -7.72
C LEU A 25 15.23 -14.96 -6.97
N ASP A 26 15.84 -16.05 -6.49
CA ASP A 26 17.14 -16.01 -5.79
C ASP A 26 18.25 -15.44 -6.68
N LEU A 27 18.22 -15.77 -7.98
CA LEU A 27 19.18 -15.27 -8.96
C LEU A 27 18.85 -13.87 -9.51
N SER A 28 17.66 -13.33 -9.18
CA SER A 28 17.14 -12.08 -9.76
C SER A 28 17.32 -12.04 -11.28
N ASP A 29 17.01 -13.17 -11.94
CA ASP A 29 17.19 -13.34 -13.37
C ASP A 29 16.35 -12.28 -14.11
N PRO A 30 16.95 -11.34 -14.87
CA PRO A 30 16.22 -10.23 -15.49
C PRO A 30 15.29 -10.67 -16.63
N GLU A 31 15.42 -11.90 -17.15
CA GLU A 31 14.51 -12.45 -18.17
C GLU A 31 13.21 -13.01 -17.53
N ILE A 32 13.27 -13.37 -16.25
CA ILE A 32 12.16 -14.02 -15.53
C ILE A 32 11.58 -13.12 -14.42
N THR A 33 12.41 -12.27 -13.83
CA THR A 33 12.10 -11.43 -12.69
C THR A 33 12.30 -9.96 -13.04
N ILE A 34 11.33 -9.14 -12.66
CA ILE A 34 11.35 -7.70 -12.88
C ILE A 34 11.17 -7.04 -11.52
N ASP A 35 12.17 -6.28 -11.06
CA ASP A 35 12.02 -5.50 -9.83
C ASP A 35 11.17 -4.25 -10.12
N LEU A 36 9.90 -4.31 -9.72
CA LEU A 36 8.96 -3.19 -9.88
C LEU A 36 9.42 -1.91 -9.15
N ARG A 37 10.32 -2.01 -8.16
CA ARG A 37 10.88 -0.84 -7.48
C ARG A 37 11.86 -0.09 -8.37
N GLU A 38 12.60 -0.77 -9.24
CA GLU A 38 13.48 -0.14 -10.22
C GLU A 38 12.70 0.66 -11.26
N HIS A 39 11.44 0.28 -11.50
CA HIS A 39 10.51 1.01 -12.35
C HIS A 39 9.85 2.23 -11.68
N ASN A 40 10.05 2.42 -10.37
CA ASN A 40 9.70 3.69 -9.72
C ASN A 40 10.77 4.74 -10.08
N ASN A 41 10.66 5.31 -11.28
CA ASN A 41 11.48 6.41 -11.82
C ASN A 41 11.27 7.76 -11.09
N GLY A 42 11.04 7.73 -9.78
CA GLY A 42 10.54 8.84 -8.99
C GLY A 42 9.03 8.99 -9.06
N ARG A 43 8.48 9.73 -8.10
CA ARG A 43 7.05 9.92 -7.99
C ARG A 43 6.60 10.96 -9.03
N PRO A 44 5.67 10.63 -9.95
CA PRO A 44 5.19 11.60 -10.92
C PRO A 44 4.65 12.86 -10.22
N SER A 45 5.11 14.04 -10.66
CA SER A 45 4.74 15.32 -10.05
C SER A 45 3.24 15.58 -10.09
N LYS A 46 2.53 14.96 -11.06
CA LYS A 46 1.06 14.98 -11.16
C LYS A 46 0.36 14.51 -9.89
N TYR A 47 1.01 13.71 -9.04
CA TYR A 47 0.44 13.24 -7.77
C TYR A 47 0.83 14.11 -6.56
N ASN A 48 1.68 15.13 -6.71
CA ASN A 48 2.22 15.88 -5.57
C ASN A 48 1.16 16.49 -4.66
N THR A 49 0.07 17.01 -5.23
CA THR A 49 -1.04 17.56 -4.48
C THR A 49 -1.74 16.50 -3.63
N PHE A 50 -2.05 15.32 -4.20
CA PHE A 50 -2.66 14.21 -3.46
C PHE A 50 -1.86 13.85 -2.23
N TRP A 51 -0.55 13.66 -2.39
CA TRP A 51 0.30 13.25 -1.28
C TRP A 51 0.54 14.36 -0.26
N LYS A 52 0.52 15.63 -0.68
CA LYS A 52 0.54 16.76 0.25
C LYS A 52 -0.72 16.72 1.14
N ILE A 53 -1.89 16.52 0.54
CA ILE A 53 -3.17 16.43 1.25
C ILE A 53 -3.21 15.19 2.13
N ALA A 54 -2.77 14.03 1.63
CA ALA A 54 -2.69 12.80 2.39
C ALA A 54 -1.78 12.94 3.63
N ALA A 55 -0.63 13.60 3.48
CA ALA A 55 0.25 13.89 4.60
C ALA A 55 -0.41 14.80 5.65
N GLN A 56 -1.07 15.88 5.20
CA GLN A 56 -1.81 16.79 6.09
C GLN A 56 -2.96 16.08 6.81
N PHE A 57 -3.71 15.23 6.11
CA PHE A 57 -4.77 14.42 6.68
C PHE A 57 -4.25 13.47 7.76
N LEU A 58 -3.16 12.74 7.48
CA LEU A 58 -2.55 11.82 8.45
C LEU A 58 -1.97 12.55 9.66
N GLU A 59 -1.36 13.72 9.46
CA GLU A 59 -0.85 14.56 10.55
C GLU A 59 -2.00 15.12 11.41
N GLY A 60 -3.10 15.52 10.80
CA GLY A 60 -4.33 15.90 11.51
C GLY A 60 -4.90 14.75 12.34
N LYS A 61 -5.01 13.55 11.77
CA LYS A 61 -5.45 12.34 12.51
C LYS A 61 -4.51 11.97 13.65
N ALA A 62 -3.20 12.11 13.46
CA ALA A 62 -2.22 11.90 14.52
C ALA A 62 -2.40 12.92 15.65
N THR A 63 -2.65 14.19 15.33
CA THR A 63 -2.89 15.25 16.30
C THR A 63 -4.19 15.03 17.09
N ASP A 64 -5.27 14.62 16.41
CA ASP A 64 -6.54 14.25 17.04
C ASP A 64 -6.40 13.03 17.96
N ALA A 65 -5.61 12.03 17.55
CA ALA A 65 -5.31 10.85 18.38
C ALA A 65 -4.46 11.20 19.60
N VAL A 66 -3.46 12.08 19.45
CA VAL A 66 -2.62 12.55 20.57
C VAL A 66 -3.48 13.33 21.58
N THR A 67 -4.34 14.24 21.13
CA THR A 67 -5.20 15.04 22.02
C THR A 67 -6.23 14.20 22.78
N THR A 68 -6.80 13.17 22.16
CA THR A 68 -7.73 12.24 22.83
C THR A 68 -7.05 11.24 23.77
N ILE A 69 -5.78 10.89 23.53
CA ILE A 69 -5.00 9.96 24.37
C ILE A 69 -4.35 10.68 25.57
N ASP A 70 -3.96 11.95 25.41
CA ASP A 70 -3.33 12.77 26.46
C ASP A 70 -4.23 12.98 27.69
N GLU A 71 -5.55 13.00 27.51
CA GLU A 71 -6.50 12.99 28.65
C GLU A 71 -6.40 11.73 29.52
N ARG A 72 -5.78 10.64 29.05
CA ARG A 72 -5.82 9.35 29.76
C ARG A 72 -4.47 8.75 30.17
N ARG A 73 -3.30 9.05 29.58
CA ARG A 73 -2.00 8.51 30.06
C ARG A 73 -0.79 9.39 29.73
N HIS A 74 0.03 9.68 30.77
CA HIS A 74 1.32 10.37 30.68
C HIS A 74 2.48 9.51 30.10
N ASN A 75 2.32 8.88 28.93
CA ASN A 75 3.44 8.22 28.24
C ASN A 75 3.57 8.73 26.81
N SER A 76 4.77 9.19 26.45
CA SER A 76 5.11 10.02 25.29
C SER A 76 5.11 9.33 23.92
N VAL A 77 4.53 8.13 23.79
CA VAL A 77 4.49 7.40 22.51
C VAL A 77 3.03 7.11 22.18
N VAL A 78 2.50 7.90 21.25
CA VAL A 78 1.13 7.77 20.75
C VAL A 78 1.14 6.87 19.51
N HIS A 79 0.65 5.64 19.65
CA HIS A 79 0.34 4.80 18.51
C HIS A 79 -0.98 5.29 17.90
N LEU A 80 -1.00 5.60 16.60
CA LEU A 80 -2.22 5.96 15.88
C LEU A 80 -3.17 4.75 15.89
N VAL A 81 -4.13 4.72 16.81
CA VAL A 81 -5.19 3.69 16.89
C VAL A 81 -6.34 4.09 15.96
N THR A 82 -6.05 4.30 14.67
CA THR A 82 -7.11 4.50 13.67
C THR A 82 -6.88 3.52 12.54
N THR A 83 -7.72 2.48 12.52
CA THR A 83 -7.83 1.57 11.39
C THR A 83 -8.77 2.22 10.37
N ILE A 84 -8.24 2.63 9.21
CA ILE A 84 -9.02 3.14 8.08
C ILE A 84 -8.79 2.21 6.88
N SER A 85 -9.87 1.87 6.16
CA SER A 85 -9.76 1.12 4.91
C SER A 85 -9.08 1.97 3.84
N VAL A 86 -8.37 1.35 2.91
CA VAL A 86 -7.74 2.05 1.76
C VAL A 86 -8.79 2.82 0.96
N ASN A 87 -9.99 2.25 0.76
CA ASN A 87 -11.06 2.92 0.02
C ASN A 87 -11.59 4.15 0.75
N ASP A 88 -11.75 4.05 2.08
CA ASP A 88 -12.23 5.17 2.90
C ASP A 88 -11.18 6.29 2.97
N LEU A 89 -9.90 5.92 3.03
CA LEU A 89 -8.79 6.86 2.97
C LEU A 89 -8.79 7.61 1.63
N LEU A 90 -8.96 6.89 0.52
CA LEU A 90 -9.05 7.49 -0.81
C LEU A 90 -10.23 8.46 -0.89
N HIS A 91 -11.42 8.06 -0.45
CA HIS A 91 -12.61 8.92 -0.46
C HIS A 91 -12.44 10.18 0.39
N GLN A 92 -11.80 10.08 1.56
CA GLN A 92 -11.55 11.23 2.43
C GLN A 92 -10.54 12.20 1.80
N ILE A 93 -9.47 11.70 1.20
CA ILE A 93 -8.49 12.53 0.51
C ILE A 93 -9.09 13.14 -0.77
N GLU A 94 -9.91 12.39 -1.51
CA GLU A 94 -10.62 12.88 -2.70
C GLU A 94 -11.54 14.06 -2.38
N HIS A 95 -12.25 14.01 -1.25
CA HIS A 95 -13.09 15.12 -0.80
C HIS A 95 -12.28 16.40 -0.50
N GLU A 96 -11.03 16.25 -0.07
CA GLU A 96 -10.12 17.38 0.21
C GLU A 96 -9.32 17.83 -1.03
N CYS A 97 -9.31 17.04 -2.12
CA CYS A 97 -8.60 17.37 -3.34
C CYS A 97 -9.39 18.37 -4.23
N PRO A 98 -8.71 19.30 -4.93
CA PRO A 98 -9.36 20.17 -5.91
C PRO A 98 -10.01 19.39 -7.06
N LEU A 99 -11.21 19.81 -7.48
CA LEU A 99 -11.97 19.26 -8.61
C LEU A 99 -11.10 19.18 -9.88
N GLY A 100 -10.87 17.95 -10.37
CA GLY A 100 -10.08 17.67 -11.58
C GLY A 100 -8.94 16.65 -11.40
N MET A 101 -8.57 16.30 -10.16
CA MET A 101 -7.50 15.33 -9.88
C MET A 101 -7.99 13.90 -9.59
N VAL A 102 -9.28 13.76 -9.26
CA VAL A 102 -9.95 12.51 -8.87
C VAL A 102 -9.91 11.44 -9.98
N GLY A 103 -10.00 11.86 -11.24
CA GLY A 103 -9.90 10.95 -12.39
C GLY A 103 -8.51 10.35 -12.63
N ALA A 104 -7.45 10.93 -12.06
CA ALA A 104 -6.06 10.47 -12.27
C ALA A 104 -5.55 9.49 -11.19
N ILE A 105 -6.26 9.37 -10.06
CA ILE A 105 -5.93 8.49 -8.93
C ILE A 105 -6.60 7.12 -9.11
N ARG A 106 -7.77 7.10 -9.75
CA ARG A 106 -8.44 5.89 -10.19
C ARG A 106 -7.68 5.36 -11.41
N ILE A 107 -6.87 4.33 -11.16
CA ILE A 107 -6.07 3.59 -12.16
C ILE A 107 -6.86 3.47 -13.46
N GLU A 108 -6.33 4.06 -14.55
CA GLU A 108 -6.80 3.77 -15.89
C GLU A 108 -6.67 2.26 -16.12
N PRO A 109 -7.76 1.54 -16.42
CA PRO A 109 -7.68 0.12 -16.75
C PRO A 109 -7.15 0.02 -18.17
N GLY A 110 -5.84 -0.18 -18.32
CA GLY A 110 -5.27 -0.30 -19.66
C GLY A 110 -3.74 -0.38 -19.70
N ILE A 111 -3.18 -1.45 -19.13
CA ILE A 111 -2.14 -2.29 -19.78
C ILE A 111 -2.49 -3.73 -19.45
#